data_AF-A0A7Y6NRF7-F1
#
_entry.id   AF-A0A7Y6NRF7-F1
#
_cell.length_a   1.000
_cell.length_b   1.000
_cell.length_c   1.000
_cell.angle_alpha   90.00
_cell.angle_beta   90.00
_cell.angle_gamma   90.00
#
_symmetry.space_group_name_H-M   'P 1'
#
loop_
_entity.id
_entity.type
_entity.pdbx_description
1 polymer ?
#
loop_
_entity_poly.entity_id
_entity_poly.type
_entity_poly.pdbx_seq_one_letter_code
_entity_poly.pdbx_strand_id
1 'polypeptide(L)'
;MVLAGLAAAFWWGRQPSDEVAALASRNPEWSVDSHLGWVVLTEQATRKRVVIAPEQVGPHRVRRVTCAEVERAFPRWFRLPADSGQHEPLGCVRVSGPAEDSYVINVLTALEIPKLWDDLYGPVLDTAGLPYAGGHSAHGRRGRKLDREVIGAEARPQLSGASPPRGSATLAYVVDPEPGSDAFETRITAVHVGDETLLIATFRRLASAPGRMP
;
A
#
# COMPACT_ATOMS: atom_id res chain seq x y z
N MET A 1 15.06 27.72 0.41
CA MET A 1 15.41 26.31 0.15
C MET A 1 14.11 25.57 -0.16
N VAL A 2 13.75 25.46 -1.43
CA VAL A 2 12.54 24.79 -1.92
C VAL A 2 13.00 23.97 -3.11
N LEU A 3 13.34 22.68 -2.93
CA LEU A 3 13.78 21.83 -4.05
C LEU A 3 13.62 20.31 -3.80
N ALA A 4 12.72 19.88 -2.90
CA ALA A 4 12.48 18.45 -2.63
C ALA A 4 11.08 17.94 -3.04
N GLY A 5 10.23 18.77 -3.64
CA GLY A 5 8.80 18.45 -3.84
C GLY A 5 8.41 17.85 -5.20
N LEU A 6 9.33 17.67 -6.15
CA LEU A 6 8.98 17.35 -7.54
C LEU A 6 9.21 15.89 -7.98
N ALA A 7 9.69 15.01 -7.10
CA ALA A 7 9.95 13.62 -7.48
C ALA A 7 8.72 12.68 -7.43
N ALA A 8 7.61 13.10 -6.81
CA ALA A 8 6.47 12.21 -6.58
C ALA A 8 5.50 12.05 -7.78
N ALA A 9 5.66 12.84 -8.85
CA ALA A 9 4.63 12.96 -9.88
C ALA A 9 4.86 12.17 -11.18
N PHE A 10 5.95 11.40 -11.33
CA PHE A 10 6.34 10.89 -12.66
C PHE A 10 6.98 9.50 -12.70
N TRP A 11 6.35 8.49 -12.08
CA TRP A 11 6.81 7.09 -12.13
C TRP A 11 5.68 6.09 -12.46
N TRP A 12 4.88 6.37 -13.48
CA TRP A 12 3.94 5.41 -14.07
C TRP A 12 4.37 5.01 -15.49
N GLY A 13 5.53 4.36 -15.58
CA GLY A 13 5.96 3.56 -16.72
C GLY A 13 6.34 2.16 -16.21
N ARG A 14 6.21 1.13 -17.04
CA ARG A 14 6.62 -0.28 -16.78
C ARG A 14 7.69 -0.36 -15.68
N GLN A 15 7.40 -1.06 -14.58
CA GLN A 15 8.46 -1.43 -13.64
C GLN A 15 9.60 -2.09 -14.42
N PRO A 16 10.85 -1.71 -14.18
CA PRO A 16 11.97 -2.39 -14.82
C PRO A 16 11.88 -3.87 -14.46
N SER A 17 11.84 -4.74 -15.47
CA SER A 17 11.86 -6.20 -15.29
C SER A 17 12.98 -6.66 -14.34
N ASP A 18 14.06 -5.88 -14.30
CA ASP A 18 15.27 -6.14 -13.53
C ASP A 18 15.04 -6.00 -12.03
N GLU A 19 14.19 -5.07 -11.58
CA GLU A 19 13.87 -4.91 -10.15
C GLU A 19 13.00 -6.07 -9.65
N VAL A 20 12.03 -6.50 -10.46
CA VAL A 20 11.18 -7.67 -10.18
C VAL A 20 12.05 -8.93 -10.12
N ALA A 21 12.98 -9.09 -11.07
CA ALA A 21 13.93 -10.21 -11.08
C ALA A 21 14.88 -10.18 -9.87
N ALA A 22 15.37 -9.00 -9.48
CA ALA A 22 16.21 -8.83 -8.29
C ALA A 22 15.45 -9.20 -7.02
N LEU A 23 14.18 -8.80 -6.91
CA LEU A 23 13.31 -9.19 -5.81
C LEU A 23 13.12 -10.72 -5.78
N ALA A 24 12.79 -11.34 -6.92
CA ALA A 24 12.61 -12.79 -7.01
C ALA A 24 13.87 -13.56 -6.60
N SER A 25 15.05 -13.15 -7.09
CA SER A 25 16.33 -13.76 -6.74
C SER A 25 16.65 -13.67 -5.24
N ARG A 26 16.21 -12.59 -4.59
CA ARG A 26 16.33 -12.40 -3.14
C ARG A 26 15.21 -13.06 -2.35
N ASN A 27 14.24 -13.72 -2.95
CA ASN A 27 13.09 -14.26 -2.23
C ASN A 27 12.69 -15.62 -2.82
N PRO A 28 13.57 -16.64 -2.77
CA PRO A 28 13.34 -17.93 -3.41
C PRO A 28 12.13 -18.70 -2.84
N GLU A 29 11.62 -18.33 -1.67
CA GLU A 29 10.42 -18.85 -1.04
C GLU A 29 9.12 -18.20 -1.57
N TRP A 30 9.24 -17.18 -2.42
CA TRP A 30 8.14 -16.47 -3.06
C TRP A 30 8.15 -16.67 -4.57
N SER A 31 6.97 -16.77 -5.19
CA SER A 31 6.78 -16.42 -6.60
C SER A 31 6.55 -14.92 -6.67
N VAL A 32 7.19 -14.24 -7.62
CA VAL A 32 7.08 -12.80 -7.81
C VAL A 32 6.54 -12.54 -9.21
N ASP A 33 5.33 -12.04 -9.26
CA ASP A 33 4.60 -11.76 -10.50
C ASP A 33 4.29 -10.27 -10.59
N SER A 34 4.19 -9.73 -11.81
CA SER A 34 3.76 -8.35 -12.03
C SER A 34 2.43 -8.30 -12.79
N HIS A 35 1.47 -7.57 -12.26
CA HIS A 35 0.12 -7.46 -12.82
C HIS A 35 -0.29 -5.99 -12.89
N LEU A 36 -0.46 -5.46 -14.10
CA LEU A 36 -0.91 -4.08 -14.35
C LEU A 36 -0.06 -3.01 -13.63
N GLY A 37 1.22 -3.29 -13.41
CA GLY A 37 2.16 -2.42 -12.71
C GLY A 37 2.27 -2.69 -11.21
N TRP A 38 1.46 -3.57 -10.63
CA TRP A 38 1.59 -4.03 -9.24
C TRP A 38 2.46 -5.28 -9.16
N VAL A 39 3.13 -5.49 -8.03
CA VAL A 39 3.85 -6.75 -7.77
C VAL A 39 3.10 -7.60 -6.78
N VAL A 40 2.89 -8.85 -7.17
CA VAL A 40 2.20 -9.87 -6.40
C VAL A 40 3.23 -10.90 -5.96
N LEU A 41 3.38 -11.02 -4.65
CA LEU A 41 4.21 -12.01 -3.99
C LEU A 41 3.31 -13.17 -3.59
N THR A 42 3.57 -14.36 -4.10
CA THR A 42 2.87 -15.59 -3.71
C THR A 42 3.80 -16.47 -2.90
N GLU A 43 3.51 -16.69 -1.63
CA GLU A 43 4.30 -17.56 -0.76
C GLU A 43 4.18 -19.00 -1.27
N GLN A 44 5.29 -19.65 -1.59
CA GLN A 44 5.24 -20.98 -2.22
C GLN A 44 4.61 -22.04 -1.31
N ALA A 45 4.89 -21.98 0.00
CA ALA A 45 4.43 -22.97 0.97
C ALA A 45 2.92 -22.92 1.23
N THR A 46 2.34 -21.71 1.29
CA THR A 46 0.94 -21.52 1.69
C THR A 46 0.04 -21.08 0.55
N ARG A 47 0.64 -20.68 -0.59
CA ARG A 47 -0.01 -20.00 -1.72
C ARG A 47 -0.69 -18.67 -1.35
N LYS A 48 -0.47 -18.15 -0.14
CA LYS A 48 -0.99 -16.84 0.27
C LYS A 48 -0.28 -15.75 -0.50
N ARG A 49 -1.04 -14.72 -0.86
CA ARG A 49 -0.55 -13.62 -1.68
C ARG A 49 -0.46 -12.32 -0.90
N VAL A 50 0.44 -11.46 -1.35
CA VAL A 50 0.57 -10.07 -0.91
C VAL A 50 0.91 -9.23 -2.11
N VAL A 51 0.20 -8.12 -2.28
CA VAL A 51 0.50 -7.08 -3.24
C VAL A 51 1.37 -6.04 -2.56
N ILE A 52 2.51 -5.73 -3.18
CA ILE A 52 3.37 -4.61 -2.79
C ILE A 52 3.32 -3.54 -3.87
N ALA A 53 3.53 -2.31 -3.46
CA ALA A 53 3.56 -1.18 -4.37
C ALA A 53 4.87 -1.15 -5.18
N PRO A 54 4.87 -0.52 -6.37
CA PRO A 54 5.99 -0.63 -7.31
C PRO A 54 7.34 -0.14 -6.78
N GLU A 55 7.31 0.91 -5.99
CA GLU A 55 8.46 1.52 -5.32
C GLU A 55 9.09 0.66 -4.22
N GLN A 56 8.44 -0.45 -3.84
CA GLN A 56 8.94 -1.40 -2.85
C GLN A 56 9.70 -2.57 -3.52
N VAL A 57 9.85 -2.51 -4.83
CA VAL A 57 10.52 -3.53 -5.63
C VAL A 57 11.98 -3.15 -5.79
N GLY A 58 12.83 -4.16 -5.67
CA GLY A 58 14.27 -3.98 -5.58
C GLY A 58 14.92 -5.18 -4.89
N PRO A 59 16.22 -5.10 -4.55
CA PRO A 59 16.97 -6.19 -3.95
C PRO A 59 16.67 -6.36 -2.44
N HIS A 60 15.40 -6.34 -2.06
CA HIS A 60 14.92 -6.48 -0.69
C HIS A 60 14.67 -7.96 -0.34
N ARG A 61 14.70 -8.28 0.95
CA ARG A 61 14.18 -9.54 1.50
C ARG A 61 12.76 -9.31 1.99
N VAL A 62 11.86 -10.23 1.69
CA VAL A 62 10.46 -10.19 2.08
C VAL A 62 10.17 -11.34 3.02
N ARG A 63 9.63 -11.04 4.20
CA ARG A 63 9.24 -12.04 5.18
C ARG A 63 7.77 -11.87 5.53
N ARG A 64 7.01 -12.97 5.58
CA ARG A 64 5.65 -12.97 6.13
C ARG A 64 5.72 -12.61 7.62
N VAL A 65 4.84 -11.70 8.05
CA VAL A 65 4.70 -11.33 9.45
C VAL A 65 3.22 -11.40 9.86
N THR A 66 2.96 -11.39 11.16
CA THR A 66 1.58 -11.29 11.64
C THR A 66 1.05 -9.87 11.40
N CYS A 67 -0.24 -9.71 11.10
CA CYS A 67 -0.79 -8.36 10.95
C CYS A 67 -0.78 -7.58 12.25
N ALA A 68 -0.90 -8.27 13.40
CA ALA A 68 -0.68 -7.67 14.72
C ALA A 68 0.75 -7.12 14.91
N GLU A 69 1.77 -7.67 14.25
CA GLU A 69 3.13 -7.11 14.25
C GLU A 69 3.17 -5.78 13.46
N VAL A 70 2.50 -5.74 12.31
CA VAL A 70 2.42 -4.54 11.45
C VAL A 70 1.58 -3.44 12.10
N GLU A 71 0.49 -3.80 12.78
CA GLU A 71 -0.37 -2.87 13.52
C GLU A 71 0.38 -2.10 14.61
N ARG A 72 1.42 -2.70 15.21
CA ARG A 72 2.29 -1.98 16.17
C ARG A 72 3.12 -0.88 15.53
N ALA A 73 3.32 -0.93 14.20
CA ALA A 73 4.01 0.10 13.44
C ALA A 73 3.06 1.20 12.94
N PHE A 74 1.75 1.08 13.17
CA PHE A 74 0.78 2.08 12.70
C PHE A 74 1.03 3.43 13.39
N PRO A 75 1.17 4.52 12.62
CA PRO A 75 1.06 5.87 13.19
C PRO A 75 -0.28 6.02 13.91
N ARG A 76 -0.33 6.84 14.96
CA ARG A 76 -1.56 7.06 15.76
C ARG A 76 -2.74 7.58 14.94
N TRP A 77 -2.46 8.35 13.89
CA TRP A 77 -3.45 8.88 12.96
C TRP A 77 -3.95 7.82 11.99
N PHE A 78 -3.13 6.80 11.68
CA PHE A 78 -3.49 5.75 10.76
C PHE A 78 -4.44 4.79 11.48
N ARG A 79 -5.70 4.80 11.04
CA ARG A 79 -6.71 3.88 11.52
C ARG A 79 -7.34 3.19 10.33
N LEU A 80 -7.40 1.87 10.42
CA LEU A 80 -8.30 1.11 9.57
C LEU A 80 -9.73 1.30 10.13
N PRO A 81 -10.67 1.81 9.34
CA PRO A 81 -11.98 2.24 9.84
C PRO A 81 -12.85 1.05 10.30
N ALA A 82 -12.83 0.74 11.59
CA ALA A 82 -13.52 -0.41 12.20
C ALA A 82 -15.01 -0.56 11.80
N ASP A 83 -15.67 0.54 11.48
CA ASP A 83 -17.12 0.62 11.23
C ASP A 83 -17.49 0.51 9.74
N SER A 84 -16.51 0.33 8.85
CA SER A 84 -16.72 0.38 7.40
C SER A 84 -16.94 -0.99 6.72
N GLY A 85 -17.28 -2.00 7.52
CA GLY A 85 -17.59 -3.36 7.08
C GLY A 85 -16.54 -4.38 7.51
N GLN A 86 -16.69 -5.63 7.08
CA GLN A 86 -15.70 -6.67 7.33
C GLN A 86 -14.41 -6.36 6.57
N HIS A 87 -13.40 -5.85 7.27
CA HIS A 87 -12.03 -5.78 6.77
C HIS A 87 -11.40 -7.15 6.79
N GLU A 88 -10.85 -7.56 5.66
CA GLU A 88 -10.09 -8.81 5.57
C GLU A 88 -8.61 -8.47 5.35
N PRO A 89 -7.76 -8.63 6.38
CA PRO A 89 -6.32 -8.63 6.19
C PRO A 89 -5.93 -9.83 5.31
N LEU A 90 -5.54 -9.56 4.06
CA LEU A 90 -5.12 -10.60 3.11
C LEU A 90 -3.70 -11.08 3.39
N GLY A 91 -2.86 -10.15 3.85
CA GLY A 91 -1.50 -10.48 4.23
C GLY A 91 -0.69 -9.30 4.70
N CYS A 92 0.36 -9.66 5.44
CA CYS A 92 1.27 -8.75 6.08
C CYS A 92 2.70 -9.23 5.85
N VAL A 93 3.58 -8.34 5.41
CA VAL A 93 5.00 -8.64 5.18
C VAL A 93 5.88 -7.54 5.75
N ARG A 94 7.09 -7.93 6.11
CA ARG A 94 8.22 -7.01 6.30
C ARG A 94 9.09 -7.09 5.06
N VAL A 95 9.42 -5.93 4.49
CA VAL A 95 10.35 -5.79 3.37
C VAL A 95 11.61 -5.12 3.92
N SER A 96 12.69 -5.88 3.98
CA SER A 96 13.98 -5.47 4.54
C SER A 96 14.98 -5.19 3.42
N GLY A 97 15.41 -3.94 3.31
CA GLY A 97 16.50 -3.49 2.45
C GLY A 97 17.79 -3.21 3.24
N PRO A 98 18.89 -2.91 2.53
CA PRO A 98 20.16 -2.55 3.15
C PRO A 98 20.13 -1.22 3.93
N ALA A 99 19.19 -0.32 3.60
CA ALA A 99 19.10 1.01 4.22
C ALA A 99 17.81 1.23 5.03
N GLU A 100 16.80 0.40 4.82
CA GLU A 100 15.46 0.64 5.36
C GLU A 100 14.68 -0.66 5.54
N ASP A 101 13.83 -0.64 6.56
CA ASP A 101 12.80 -1.64 6.78
C ASP A 101 11.44 -1.00 6.55
N SER A 102 10.56 -1.73 5.87
CA SER A 102 9.15 -1.36 5.76
C SER A 102 8.23 -2.51 6.13
N TYR A 103 7.07 -2.15 6.68
CA TYR A 103 5.96 -3.07 6.92
C TYR A 103 4.86 -2.79 5.90
N VAL A 104 4.29 -3.85 5.33
CA VAL A 104 3.19 -3.76 4.36
C VAL A 104 2.01 -4.55 4.89
N ILE A 105 0.83 -3.96 4.80
CA ILE A 105 -0.45 -4.63 5.04
C ILE A 105 -1.36 -4.46 3.82
N ASN A 106 -2.03 -5.55 3.47
CA ASN A 106 -3.07 -5.59 2.46
C ASN A 106 -4.42 -5.81 3.13
N VAL A 107 -5.34 -4.88 2.94
CA VAL A 107 -6.69 -4.93 3.50
C VAL A 107 -7.71 -4.81 2.38
N LEU A 108 -8.60 -5.78 2.28
CA LEU A 108 -9.76 -5.68 1.42
C LEU A 108 -10.90 -4.99 2.20
N THR A 109 -11.55 -4.00 1.57
CA THR A 109 -12.63 -3.22 2.17
C THR A 109 -13.71 -2.87 1.15
N ALA A 110 -14.96 -2.72 1.63
CA ALA A 110 -16.08 -2.22 0.84
C ALA A 110 -16.06 -0.68 0.66
N LEU A 111 -15.14 0.03 1.32
CA LEU A 111 -15.01 1.48 1.15
C LEU A 111 -14.59 1.84 -0.27
N GLU A 112 -15.28 2.80 -0.86
CA GLU A 112 -14.89 3.39 -2.13
C GLU A 112 -13.61 4.22 -1.96
N ILE A 113 -12.76 4.20 -2.99
CA ILE A 113 -11.48 4.93 -2.97
C ILE A 113 -11.63 6.42 -2.63
N PRO A 114 -12.61 7.18 -3.17
CA PRO A 114 -12.80 8.58 -2.78
C PRO A 114 -13.05 8.75 -1.28
N LYS A 115 -13.92 7.90 -0.69
CA LYS A 115 -14.24 7.95 0.74
C LYS A 115 -13.04 7.65 1.63
N LEU A 116 -12.14 6.76 1.21
CA LEU A 116 -10.92 6.47 1.96
C LEU A 116 -10.08 7.75 2.18
N TRP A 117 -10.01 8.63 1.19
CA TRP A 117 -9.22 9.85 1.32
C TRP A 117 -10.02 11.02 1.83
N ASP A 118 -11.10 11.35 1.13
CA ASP A 118 -11.84 12.58 1.34
C ASP A 118 -12.54 12.59 2.70
N ASP A 119 -13.03 11.43 3.15
CA ASP A 119 -13.79 11.33 4.40
C ASP A 119 -12.95 10.85 5.59
N LEU A 120 -11.90 10.05 5.34
CA LEU A 120 -11.11 9.40 6.40
C LEU A 120 -9.71 10.01 6.56
N TYR A 121 -8.81 9.80 5.60
CA TYR A 121 -7.40 10.15 5.82
C TYR A 121 -7.12 11.65 5.70
N GLY A 122 -7.64 12.32 4.67
CA GLY A 122 -7.41 13.75 4.42
C GLY A 122 -7.76 14.63 5.64
N PRO A 123 -9.00 14.59 6.14
CA PRO A 123 -9.41 15.41 7.29
C PRO A 123 -8.61 15.13 8.56
N VAL A 124 -8.24 13.87 8.81
CA VAL A 124 -7.44 13.48 9.98
C VAL A 124 -6.01 14.05 9.88
N LEU A 125 -5.41 13.98 8.70
CA LEU A 125 -4.06 14.51 8.46
C LEU A 125 -4.03 16.03 8.50
N ASP A 126 -5.03 16.69 7.91
CA ASP A 126 -5.20 18.15 7.96
C ASP A 126 -5.34 18.63 9.40
N THR A 127 -6.15 17.95 10.21
CA THR A 127 -6.32 18.26 11.64
C THR A 127 -5.02 18.05 12.41
N ALA A 128 -4.23 17.04 12.06
CA ALA A 128 -2.95 16.75 12.68
C ALA A 128 -1.81 17.67 12.18
N GLY A 129 -2.04 18.48 11.14
CA GLY A 129 -1.01 19.31 10.51
C GLY A 129 0.11 18.48 9.86
N LEU A 130 -0.18 17.24 9.45
CA LEU A 130 0.82 16.34 8.88
C LEU A 130 0.96 16.57 7.37
N PRO A 131 2.19 16.77 6.86
CA PRO A 131 2.40 16.94 5.43
C PRO A 131 2.16 15.62 4.69
N TYR A 132 1.47 15.73 3.55
CA TYR A 132 1.25 14.63 2.64
C TYR A 132 1.38 15.08 1.18
N ALA A 133 1.78 14.15 0.31
CA ALA A 133 1.87 14.34 -1.13
C ALA A 133 1.25 13.15 -1.85
N GLY A 134 0.50 13.40 -2.91
CA GLY A 134 -0.14 12.33 -3.66
C GLY A 134 -1.32 12.79 -4.50
N GLY A 135 -2.10 11.83 -4.95
CA GLY A 135 -3.29 12.08 -5.74
C GLY A 135 -4.10 10.81 -6.01
N HIS A 136 -5.23 11.00 -6.66
CA HIS A 136 -6.07 9.93 -7.15
C HIS A 136 -6.29 10.09 -8.67
N SER A 137 -6.50 8.98 -9.38
CA SER A 137 -6.74 9.03 -10.83
C SER A 137 -8.21 8.75 -11.15
N ALA A 138 -8.88 9.72 -11.77
CA ALA A 138 -10.25 9.60 -12.27
C ALA A 138 -10.36 8.78 -13.58
N HIS A 139 -9.28 8.15 -14.04
CA HIS A 139 -9.27 7.42 -15.32
C HIS A 139 -10.11 6.13 -15.26
N GLY A 140 -11.41 6.31 -15.50
CA GLY A 140 -12.24 5.48 -16.37
C GLY A 140 -13.19 4.51 -15.67
N ARG A 141 -14.38 4.34 -16.27
CA ARG A 141 -15.32 3.20 -16.06
C ARG A 141 -14.67 1.81 -16.33
N ARG A 142 -13.38 1.77 -16.66
CA ARG A 142 -12.49 0.63 -16.88
C ARG A 142 -11.10 0.87 -16.25
N GLY A 143 -11.05 1.50 -15.08
CA GLY A 143 -9.81 1.64 -14.30
C GLY A 143 -9.11 0.29 -14.12
N ARG A 144 -7.79 0.27 -13.97
CA ARG A 144 -7.02 -0.96 -13.74
C ARG A 144 -7.58 -1.66 -12.49
N LYS A 145 -8.36 -2.72 -12.70
CA LYS A 145 -8.88 -3.59 -11.64
C LYS A 145 -7.91 -4.74 -11.49
N LEU A 146 -7.57 -5.08 -10.25
CA LEU A 146 -6.99 -6.39 -9.98
C LEU A 146 -8.14 -7.38 -9.79
N ASP A 147 -8.01 -8.56 -10.38
CA ASP A 147 -9.00 -9.62 -10.14
C ASP A 147 -8.77 -10.21 -8.74
N ARG A 148 -9.85 -10.65 -8.09
CA ARG A 148 -9.77 -11.31 -6.76
C ARG A 148 -8.80 -12.48 -6.77
N GLU A 149 -8.79 -13.22 -7.86
CA GLU A 149 -7.89 -14.35 -8.09
C GLU A 149 -6.42 -13.93 -8.03
N VAL A 150 -6.07 -12.74 -8.53
CA VAL A 150 -4.69 -12.22 -8.52
C VAL A 150 -4.19 -12.00 -7.10
N ILE A 151 -5.07 -11.54 -6.21
CA ILE A 151 -4.73 -11.24 -4.81
C ILE A 151 -5.01 -12.40 -3.85
N GLY A 152 -5.47 -13.54 -4.37
CA GLY A 152 -5.76 -14.74 -3.57
C GLY A 152 -6.95 -14.56 -2.60
N ALA A 153 -7.85 -13.63 -2.89
CA ALA A 153 -9.05 -13.41 -2.09
C ALA A 153 -10.18 -14.36 -2.54
N GLU A 154 -10.82 -15.02 -1.59
CA GLU A 154 -11.97 -15.88 -1.89
C GLU A 154 -13.14 -15.09 -2.48
N ALA A 155 -13.91 -15.69 -3.38
CA ALA A 155 -15.11 -15.07 -3.92
C ALA A 155 -16.14 -14.90 -2.80
N ARG A 156 -16.48 -13.65 -2.47
CA ARG A 156 -17.63 -13.37 -1.60
C ARG A 156 -18.90 -13.36 -2.45
N PRO A 157 -20.05 -13.81 -1.91
CA PRO A 157 -21.33 -13.56 -2.56
C PRO A 157 -21.42 -12.06 -2.82
N GLN A 158 -21.65 -11.66 -4.07
CA GLN A 158 -21.95 -10.27 -4.38
C GLN A 158 -23.09 -9.84 -3.45
N LEU A 159 -22.88 -8.77 -2.69
CA LEU A 159 -23.98 -8.08 -2.02
C LEU A 159 -24.88 -7.56 -3.15
N SER A 160 -25.93 -8.33 -3.43
CA SER A 160 -26.88 -8.06 -4.50
C SER A 160 -27.44 -6.65 -4.33
N GLY A 161 -27.20 -5.78 -5.31
CA GLY A 161 -27.67 -4.40 -5.31
C GLY A 161 -26.59 -3.32 -5.12
N ALA A 162 -25.35 -3.68 -4.79
CA ALA A 162 -24.25 -2.71 -4.83
C ALA A 162 -23.95 -2.32 -6.28
N SER A 163 -24.11 -1.04 -6.62
CA SER A 163 -23.61 -0.53 -7.89
C SER A 163 -22.08 -0.60 -7.88
N PRO A 164 -21.42 -0.97 -8.99
CA PRO A 164 -19.97 -0.92 -9.04
C PRO A 164 -19.51 0.51 -8.72
N PRO A 165 -18.45 0.67 -7.92
CA PRO A 165 -18.01 1.97 -7.46
C PRO A 165 -17.79 2.90 -8.66
N ARG A 166 -18.46 4.05 -8.63
CA ARG A 166 -18.26 5.14 -9.60
C ARG A 166 -17.24 6.09 -9.00
N GLY A 167 -16.00 6.07 -9.48
CA GLY A 167 -14.97 6.94 -8.91
C GLY A 167 -13.58 6.64 -9.42
N SER A 168 -12.60 7.27 -8.77
CA SER A 168 -11.18 7.09 -9.02
C SER A 168 -10.78 5.61 -8.98
N ALA A 169 -10.00 5.16 -9.98
CA ALA A 169 -9.60 3.77 -10.11
C ALA A 169 -8.45 3.38 -9.17
N THR A 170 -7.67 4.37 -8.77
CA THR A 170 -6.48 4.21 -7.93
C THR A 170 -6.24 5.49 -7.16
N LEU A 171 -5.70 5.32 -5.97
CA LEU A 171 -5.22 6.37 -5.08
C LEU A 171 -3.81 6.02 -4.62
N ALA A 172 -2.94 7.03 -4.51
CA ALA A 172 -1.63 6.89 -3.88
C ALA A 172 -1.25 8.20 -3.17
N TYR A 173 -1.07 8.12 -1.85
CA TYR A 173 -0.59 9.22 -1.02
C TYR A 173 0.58 8.77 -0.15
N VAL A 174 1.54 9.66 0.05
CA VAL A 174 2.66 9.54 0.98
C VAL A 174 2.46 10.59 2.05
N VAL A 175 2.56 10.17 3.31
CA VAL A 175 2.46 11.02 4.49
C VAL A 175 3.81 10.96 5.19
N ASP A 176 4.48 12.09 5.31
CA ASP A 176 5.75 12.14 6.03
C ASP A 176 5.49 12.03 7.54
N PRO A 177 6.41 11.43 8.30
CA PRO A 177 6.30 11.44 9.75
C PRO A 177 6.45 12.87 10.27
N GLU A 178 5.94 13.11 11.48
CA GLU A 178 6.17 14.38 12.15
C GLU A 178 7.68 14.66 12.26
N PRO A 179 8.16 15.87 11.93
CA PRO A 179 9.58 16.19 11.97
C PRO A 179 10.20 15.91 13.34
N GLY A 180 11.22 15.04 13.39
CA GLY A 180 11.92 14.68 14.63
C GLY A 180 11.25 13.56 15.44
N SER A 181 10.12 13.02 14.98
CA SER A 181 9.54 11.80 15.54
C SER A 181 10.25 10.54 15.05
N ASP A 182 10.02 9.44 15.75
CA ASP A 182 10.38 8.08 15.32
C ASP A 182 9.25 7.40 14.52
N ALA A 183 8.24 8.17 14.11
CA ALA A 183 7.11 7.69 13.35
C ALA A 183 7.54 7.23 11.95
N PHE A 184 6.72 6.36 11.37
CA PHE A 184 6.94 5.85 10.02
C PHE A 184 6.41 6.85 8.99
N GLU A 185 7.17 7.05 7.91
CA GLU A 185 6.57 7.52 6.66
C GLU A 185 5.53 6.49 6.25
N THR A 186 4.33 6.97 5.94
CA THR A 186 3.21 6.09 5.62
C THR A 186 2.76 6.35 4.20
N ARG A 187 2.77 5.29 3.40
CA ARG A 187 2.19 5.31 2.07
C ARG A 187 0.87 4.56 2.08
N ILE A 188 -0.15 5.21 1.54
CA ILE A 188 -1.51 4.70 1.40
C ILE A 188 -1.80 4.59 -0.08
N THR A 189 -1.95 3.37 -0.54
CA THR A 189 -2.27 3.07 -1.94
C THR A 189 -3.54 2.25 -1.98
N ALA A 190 -4.50 2.63 -2.83
CA ALA A 190 -5.76 1.90 -2.96
C ALA A 190 -6.08 1.62 -4.43
N VAL A 191 -6.59 0.43 -4.72
CA VAL A 191 -6.97 -0.02 -6.07
C VAL A 191 -8.23 -0.86 -6.02
N HIS A 192 -9.04 -0.81 -7.07
CA HIS A 192 -10.25 -1.63 -7.15
C HIS A 192 -9.96 -3.12 -7.35
N VAL A 193 -10.73 -3.94 -6.64
CA VAL A 193 -10.76 -5.40 -6.76
C VAL A 193 -12.21 -5.87 -6.80
N GLY A 194 -12.70 -6.15 -8.02
CA GLY A 194 -14.13 -6.38 -8.23
C GLY A 194 -14.96 -5.14 -7.87
N ASP A 195 -15.79 -5.29 -6.84
CA ASP A 195 -16.63 -4.23 -6.24
C ASP A 195 -16.04 -3.69 -4.92
N GLU A 196 -14.89 -4.20 -4.50
CA GLU A 196 -14.18 -3.79 -3.29
C GLU A 196 -12.95 -2.95 -3.63
N THR A 197 -12.29 -2.46 -2.58
CA THR A 197 -11.03 -1.74 -2.64
C THR A 197 -9.98 -2.53 -1.89
N LEU A 198 -8.86 -2.80 -2.54
CA LEU A 198 -7.65 -3.26 -1.88
C LEU A 198 -6.87 -2.03 -1.43
N LEU A 199 -6.72 -1.87 -0.11
CA LEU A 199 -5.79 -0.94 0.52
C LEU A 199 -4.44 -1.64 0.73
N ILE A 200 -3.39 -1.04 0.19
CA ILE A 200 -1.99 -1.40 0.36
C ILE A 200 -1.36 -0.27 1.19
N ALA A 201 -1.17 -0.50 2.49
CA ALA A 201 -0.52 0.46 3.36
C ALA A 201 0.91 0.02 3.67
N THR A 202 1.85 0.94 3.50
CA THR A 202 3.27 0.73 3.76
C THR A 202 3.76 1.70 4.82
N PHE A 203 4.46 1.18 5.83
CA PHE A 203 5.05 1.95 6.90
C PHE A 203 6.57 1.81 6.82
N ARG A 204 7.25 2.88 6.44
CA ARG A 204 8.69 2.92 6.23
C ARG A 204 9.36 3.75 7.30
N ARG A 205 10.35 3.17 7.97
CA ARG A 205 11.15 3.92 8.92
C ARG A 205 12.20 4.70 8.15
N LEU A 206 12.09 6.03 8.16
CA LEU A 206 13.16 6.86 7.60
C LEU A 206 14.39 6.70 8.51
N ALA A 207 15.55 6.44 7.90
CA ALA A 207 16.79 6.49 8.64
C ALA A 207 16.92 7.89 9.25
N SER A 208 17.10 7.97 10.57
CA SER A 208 17.35 9.26 11.23
C SER A 208 18.51 9.93 10.51
N ALA A 209 18.27 11.12 9.95
CA ALA A 209 19.32 11.86 9.27
C ALA A 209 20.53 11.97 10.21
N PRO A 210 21.74 11.55 9.78
CA PRO A 210 22.91 11.66 10.63
C PRO A 210 23.16 13.15 10.91
N GLY A 211 22.89 13.60 12.14
CA GLY A 211 23.20 14.96 12.57
C GLY A 211 22.17 15.71 13.41
N ARG A 212 20.98 15.17 13.74
CA ARG A 212 20.11 15.79 14.75
C ARG A 212 20.40 15.21 16.13
N MET A 213 21.32 15.86 16.87
CA MET A 213 21.34 15.74 18.33
C MET A 213 20.16 16.55 18.92
N PRO A 214 19.59 16.09 20.06
CA PRO A 214 18.53 16.79 20.77
C PRO A 214 18.97 18.17 21.28
#